data_AF-A0A7R9QNU3-F1
#
_entry.id   AF-A0A7R9QNU3-F1
#
_cell.length_a   1.000
_cell.length_b   1.000
_cell.length_c   1.000
_cell.angle_alpha   90.00
_cell.angle_beta   90.00
_cell.angle_gamma   90.00
#
_symmetry.space_group_name_H-M   'P 1'
#
loop_
_entity.id
_entity.type
_entity.pdbx_description
1 polymer ?
#
loop_
_entity_poly.entity_id
_entity_poly.type
_entity_poly.pdbx_seq_one_letter_code
_entity_poly.pdbx_strand_id
1 'polypeptide(L)'
;MGAEAVLALLEATPESEACVVSLDGNQAVRVPLMQCVEKTKSVAAAMKETKWEQAVKLRGRSFERNLETYKMLTRIRPPKSVSDEHSSGGYRLAVMHAGAPCCGMNAAVRSFVRNVIFRGDTVLGIHEGIDG
;
A
#
# COMPACT_ATOMS: atom_id res chain seq x y z
N MET A 1 -19.30 -7.60 4.15
CA MET A 1 -19.59 -7.90 2.73
C MET A 1 -20.75 -8.88 2.58
N GLY A 2 -20.71 -10.08 3.17
CA GLY A 2 -21.84 -11.04 3.05
C GLY A 2 -23.18 -10.51 3.57
N ALA A 3 -23.21 -9.94 4.78
CA ALA A 3 -24.42 -9.32 5.33
C ALA A 3 -24.94 -8.18 4.45
N GLU A 4 -24.03 -7.33 3.96
CA GLU A 4 -24.37 -6.22 3.07
C GLU A 4 -24.97 -6.70 1.72
N ALA A 5 -24.52 -7.85 1.20
CA ALA A 5 -25.12 -8.44 0.00
C ALA A 5 -26.55 -8.93 0.26
N VAL A 6 -26.84 -9.45 1.45
CA VAL A 6 -28.21 -9.83 1.84
C VAL A 6 -29.09 -8.58 1.96
N LEU A 7 -28.60 -7.52 2.58
CA LEU A 7 -29.33 -6.24 2.67
C LEU A 7 -29.58 -5.65 1.28
N ALA A 8 -28.58 -5.65 0.40
CA ALA A 8 -28.74 -5.21 -0.98
C ALA A 8 -29.80 -6.00 -1.74
N LEU A 9 -29.90 -7.32 -1.51
CA LEU A 9 -30.94 -8.15 -2.11
C LEU A 9 -32.34 -7.83 -1.55
N LEU A 10 -32.45 -7.59 -0.24
CA LEU A 10 -33.72 -7.26 0.41
C LEU A 10 -34.25 -5.88 0.00
N GLU A 11 -33.35 -4.93 -0.26
CA GLU A 11 -33.68 -3.56 -0.70
C GLU A 11 -33.87 -3.44 -2.22
N ALA A 12 -33.52 -4.48 -2.99
CA ALA A 12 -33.58 -4.44 -4.45
C ALA A 12 -35.03 -4.40 -4.96
N THR A 13 -35.26 -3.56 -5.96
CA THR A 13 -36.48 -3.48 -6.76
C THR A 13 -36.23 -4.03 -8.17
N PRO A 14 -37.28 -4.27 -8.98
CA PRO A 14 -37.10 -4.69 -10.38
C PRO A 14 -36.27 -3.72 -11.25
N GLU A 15 -36.22 -2.43 -10.88
CA GLU A 15 -35.45 -1.38 -11.56
C GLU A 15 -34.02 -1.26 -11.03
N SER A 16 -33.69 -1.94 -9.92
CA SER A 16 -32.37 -1.86 -9.31
C SER A 16 -31.33 -2.53 -10.19
N GLU A 17 -30.21 -1.83 -10.43
CA GLU A 17 -29.12 -2.39 -11.20
C GLU A 17 -28.35 -3.46 -10.40
N ALA A 18 -27.80 -4.45 -11.11
CA ALA A 18 -26.94 -5.45 -10.50
C ALA A 18 -25.69 -4.78 -9.91
N CYS A 19 -25.38 -5.08 -8.64
CA CYS A 19 -24.25 -4.49 -7.94
C CYS A 19 -23.28 -5.55 -7.39
N VAL A 20 -22.06 -5.11 -7.10
CA VAL A 20 -21.01 -5.85 -6.41
C VAL A 20 -20.80 -5.17 -5.06
N VAL A 21 -20.90 -5.95 -3.99
CA VAL A 21 -20.49 -5.49 -2.66
C VAL A 21 -18.97 -5.56 -2.57
N SER A 22 -18.36 -4.41 -2.32
CA SER A 22 -16.91 -4.23 -2.24
C SER A 22 -16.51 -3.44 -1.00
N LEU A 23 -15.22 -3.13 -0.88
CA LEU A 23 -14.67 -2.27 0.17
C LEU A 23 -14.01 -1.04 -0.46
N ASP A 24 -14.35 0.14 0.04
CA ASP A 24 -13.58 1.37 -0.18
C ASP A 24 -13.20 1.97 1.17
N GLY A 25 -11.90 2.23 1.38
CA GLY A 25 -11.41 2.73 2.66
C GLY A 25 -11.82 1.89 3.89
N ASN A 26 -11.88 0.55 3.76
CA ASN A 26 -12.40 -0.40 4.76
C ASN A 26 -13.91 -0.27 5.08
N GLN A 27 -14.67 0.48 4.29
CA GLN A 27 -16.12 0.56 4.40
C GLN A 27 -16.78 -0.28 3.31
N ALA A 28 -17.86 -0.99 3.65
CA ALA A 28 -18.64 -1.74 2.67
C ALA A 28 -19.37 -0.77 1.74
N VAL A 29 -19.22 -0.96 0.44
CA VAL A 29 -19.85 -0.15 -0.60
C VAL A 29 -20.49 -1.05 -1.65
N ARG A 30 -21.56 -0.57 -2.28
CA ARG A 30 -22.21 -1.24 -3.42
C ARG A 30 -21.79 -0.51 -4.69
N VAL A 31 -21.21 -1.23 -5.63
CA VAL A 31 -20.69 -0.68 -6.89
C VAL A 31 -21.41 -1.35 -8.06
N PRO A 32 -21.83 -0.62 -9.10
CA PRO A 32 -22.50 -1.23 -10.25
C PRO A 32 -21.65 -2.34 -10.89
N LEU A 33 -22.26 -3.50 -11.12
CA LEU A 33 -21.55 -4.70 -11.58
C LEU A 33 -20.80 -4.45 -12.89
N MET A 34 -21.46 -3.77 -13.83
CA MET A 34 -20.86 -3.51 -15.14
C MET A 34 -19.65 -2.59 -15.06
N GLN A 35 -19.64 -1.61 -14.15
CA GLN A 35 -18.46 -0.77 -13.91
C GLN A 35 -17.28 -1.60 -13.38
N CYS A 36 -17.53 -2.58 -12.50
CA CYS A 36 -16.50 -3.50 -12.01
C CYS A 36 -15.94 -4.39 -13.13
N VAL A 37 -16.81 -4.88 -14.02
CA VAL A 37 -16.42 -5.70 -15.18
C VAL A 37 -15.56 -4.88 -16.14
N GLU A 38 -15.96 -3.65 -16.48
CA GLU A 38 -15.21 -2.75 -17.36
C GLU A 38 -13.83 -2.39 -16.79
N LYS A 39 -13.75 -2.04 -15.51
CA LYS A 39 -12.47 -1.77 -14.82
C LYS A 39 -11.54 -2.98 -14.85
N THR A 40 -12.08 -4.19 -14.68
CA THR A 40 -11.26 -5.42 -14.72
C THR A 40 -10.76 -5.71 -16.13
N LYS A 41 -11.61 -5.51 -17.15
CA LYS A 41 -11.24 -5.66 -18.57
C LYS A 41 -10.20 -4.63 -19.01
N SER A 42 -10.27 -3.39 -18.53
CA SER A 42 -9.31 -2.34 -18.90
C SER A 42 -7.89 -2.65 -18.40
N VAL A 43 -7.74 -3.28 -17.23
CA VAL A 43 -6.44 -3.80 -16.76
C VAL A 43 -5.88 -4.84 -17.73
N ALA A 44 -6.71 -5.81 -18.14
CA ALA A 44 -6.29 -6.86 -19.08
C ALA A 44 -5.90 -6.30 -20.45
N ALA A 45 -6.64 -5.30 -20.95
CA ALA A 45 -6.32 -4.59 -22.18
C ALA A 45 -4.97 -3.86 -22.07
N ALA A 46 -4.77 -3.08 -20.99
CA ALA A 46 -3.51 -2.37 -20.75
C ALA A 46 -2.30 -3.31 -20.67
N MET A 47 -2.47 -4.49 -20.06
CA MET A 47 -1.43 -5.53 -20.02
C MET A 47 -1.11 -6.09 -21.41
N LYS A 48 -2.14 -6.38 -22.23
CA LYS A 48 -1.98 -6.89 -23.60
C LYS A 48 -1.26 -5.89 -24.51
N GLU A 49 -1.55 -4.61 -24.34
CA GLU A 49 -0.93 -3.51 -25.08
C GLU A 49 0.43 -3.09 -24.51
N THR A 50 0.96 -3.78 -23.50
CA THR A 50 2.23 -3.47 -22.81
C THR A 50 2.29 -2.08 -22.16
N LYS A 51 1.13 -1.51 -21.80
CA LYS A 51 0.99 -0.24 -21.08
C LYS A 51 1.10 -0.45 -19.56
N TRP A 52 2.31 -0.78 -19.09
CA TRP A 52 2.56 -1.23 -17.71
C TRP A 52 2.16 -0.21 -16.64
N GLU A 53 2.52 1.07 -16.81
CA GLU A 53 2.20 2.12 -15.85
C GLU A 53 0.69 2.32 -15.71
N GLN A 54 -0.03 2.27 -16.83
CA GLN A 54 -1.48 2.35 -16.83
C GLN A 54 -2.10 1.13 -16.13
N ALA A 55 -1.58 -0.08 -16.37
CA ALA A 55 -2.06 -1.29 -15.71
C ALA A 55 -1.87 -1.25 -14.18
N VAL A 56 -0.77 -0.66 -13.70
CA VAL A 56 -0.55 -0.44 -12.25
C VAL A 56 -1.56 0.57 -11.70
N LYS A 57 -1.73 1.72 -12.36
CA LYS A 57 -2.68 2.77 -11.93
C LYS A 57 -4.12 2.26 -11.86
N LEU A 58 -4.54 1.45 -12.84
CA LEU A 58 -5.89 0.86 -12.88
C LEU A 58 -6.17 -0.12 -11.73
N ARG A 59 -5.15 -0.72 -11.13
CA ARG A 59 -5.29 -1.58 -9.92
C ARG A 59 -5.50 -0.78 -8.64
N GLY A 60 -5.33 0.54 -8.70
CA GLY A 60 -5.61 1.47 -7.61
C GLY A 60 -4.40 1.82 -6.75
N ARG A 61 -4.58 2.88 -5.94
CA ARG A 61 -3.52 3.53 -5.15
C ARG A 61 -2.80 2.58 -4.20
N SER A 62 -3.54 1.66 -3.56
CA SER A 62 -2.95 0.69 -2.64
C SER A 62 -1.99 -0.27 -3.35
N PHE A 63 -2.33 -0.70 -4.56
CA PHE A 63 -1.47 -1.59 -5.34
C PHE A 63 -0.20 -0.86 -5.79
N GLU A 64 -0.33 0.36 -6.30
CA GLU A 64 0.79 1.22 -6.71
C GLU A 64 1.76 1.46 -5.54
N ARG A 65 1.25 1.91 -4.40
CA ARG A 65 2.04 2.15 -3.18
C ARG A 65 2.73 0.87 -2.68
N ASN A 66 2.04 -0.27 -2.70
CA ASN A 66 2.61 -1.54 -2.28
C ASN A 66 3.72 -2.01 -3.23
N LEU A 67 3.55 -1.80 -4.54
CA LEU A 67 4.57 -2.12 -5.55
C LEU A 67 5.82 -1.26 -5.38
N GLU A 68 5.67 0.03 -5.14
CA GLU A 68 6.77 0.94 -4.83
C GLU A 68 7.51 0.53 -3.56
N THR A 69 6.77 0.24 -2.49
CA THR A 69 7.33 -0.23 -1.23
C THR A 69 8.12 -1.53 -1.44
N TYR A 70 7.58 -2.48 -2.21
CA TYR A 70 8.28 -3.72 -2.54
C TYR A 70 9.57 -3.48 -3.32
N LYS A 71 9.53 -2.62 -4.37
CA LYS A 71 10.72 -2.24 -5.15
C LYS A 71 11.79 -1.56 -4.28
N MET A 72 11.38 -0.74 -3.33
CA MET A 72 12.30 -0.11 -2.37
C MET A 72 12.94 -1.16 -1.45
N LEU A 73 12.13 -2.01 -0.82
CA LEU A 73 12.61 -2.98 0.18
C LEU A 73 13.52 -4.06 -0.42
N THR A 74 13.36 -4.38 -1.71
CA THR A 74 14.19 -5.37 -2.43
C THR A 74 15.56 -4.85 -2.85
N ARG A 75 15.75 -3.52 -2.96
CA ARG A 75 17.05 -2.94 -3.34
C ARG A 75 18.07 -3.13 -2.23
N ILE A 76 19.12 -3.92 -2.46
CA ILE A 76 20.12 -4.26 -1.45
C ILE A 76 20.93 -3.03 -1.01
N ARG A 77 21.23 -2.10 -1.94
CA ARG A 77 22.03 -0.90 -1.70
C ARG A 77 21.22 0.37 -2.00
N PRO A 78 21.44 1.48 -1.26
CA PRO A 78 20.91 2.79 -1.64
C PRO A 78 21.37 3.15 -3.05
N PRO A 79 20.55 3.85 -3.86
CA PRO A 79 20.97 4.35 -5.15
C PRO A 79 22.19 5.27 -4.96
N LYS A 80 23.24 5.06 -5.76
CA LYS A 80 24.51 5.81 -5.70
C LYS A 80 24.38 7.32 -6.00
N SER A 81 23.17 7.83 -6.23
CA SER A 81 22.93 9.19 -6.73
C SER A 81 22.39 10.17 -5.68
N VAL A 82 22.24 9.77 -4.42
CA VAL A 82 21.88 10.73 -3.35
C VAL A 82 23.11 11.39 -2.73
N SER A 83 24.32 11.06 -3.22
CA SER A 83 25.58 11.63 -2.73
C SER A 83 25.98 12.96 -3.35
N ASP A 84 25.35 13.45 -4.43
CA ASP A 84 26.04 14.46 -5.26
C ASP A 84 25.35 15.80 -5.53
N GLU A 85 24.12 16.12 -5.08
CA GLU A 85 23.61 17.50 -5.31
C GLU A 85 22.85 18.18 -4.17
N HIS A 86 22.61 17.52 -3.03
CA HIS A 86 22.09 18.20 -1.83
C HIS A 86 22.90 17.78 -0.60
N SER A 87 24.10 18.36 -0.51
CA SER A 87 24.96 18.35 0.67
C SER A 87 24.34 19.14 1.83
N SER A 88 23.21 18.68 2.33
CA SER A 88 22.74 18.90 3.70
C SER A 88 22.59 17.51 4.30
N GLY A 89 23.51 17.14 5.20
CA GLY A 89 23.62 15.78 5.73
C GLY A 89 22.27 15.17 6.14
N GLY A 90 22.07 13.89 5.78
CA GLY A 90 20.82 13.17 6.05
C GLY A 90 20.38 13.25 7.51
N TYR A 91 19.08 13.08 7.74
CA TYR A 91 18.50 13.12 9.07
C TYR A 91 18.98 11.92 9.91
N ARG A 92 19.08 12.14 11.23
CA ARG A 92 19.25 11.06 12.20
C ARG A 92 17.91 10.79 12.86
N LEU A 93 17.41 9.59 12.68
CA LEU A 93 16.12 9.13 13.19
C LEU A 93 16.36 8.04 14.24
N ALA A 94 15.59 8.04 15.32
CA ALA A 94 15.61 6.96 16.31
C ALA A 94 14.33 6.12 16.20
N VAL A 95 14.43 4.81 16.47
CA VAL A 95 13.29 3.89 16.53
C VAL A 95 13.35 3.10 17.83
N MET A 96 12.19 2.99 18.50
CA MET A 96 12.02 2.25 19.74
C MET A 96 10.69 1.52 19.73
N HIS A 97 10.60 0.44 20.52
CA HIS A 97 9.32 -0.19 20.84
C HIS A 97 8.82 0.32 22.18
N ALA A 98 7.51 0.61 22.27
CA ALA A 98 6.86 1.01 23.50
C ALA A 98 5.60 0.15 23.71
N GLY A 99 5.52 -0.53 24.86
CA GLY A 99 4.42 -1.42 25.21
C GLY A 99 4.72 -2.91 24.99
N ALA A 100 3.68 -3.73 25.13
CA ALA A 100 3.78 -5.18 25.04
C ALA A 100 4.15 -5.66 23.62
N PRO A 101 4.88 -6.77 23.48
CA PRO A 101 5.28 -7.29 22.17
C PRO A 101 4.06 -7.68 21.33
N CYS A 102 4.09 -7.36 20.04
CA CYS A 102 3.06 -7.79 19.08
C CYS A 102 3.66 -8.25 17.75
N CYS A 103 2.90 -9.08 17.03
CA CYS A 103 3.31 -9.51 15.71
C CYS A 103 3.38 -8.32 14.75
N GLY A 104 4.42 -8.29 13.91
CA GLY A 104 4.63 -7.21 12.94
C GLY A 104 5.55 -6.07 13.40
N MET A 105 5.85 -5.95 14.70
CA MET A 105 6.79 -4.93 15.23
C MET A 105 8.13 -4.94 14.49
N ASN A 106 8.78 -6.11 14.40
CA ASN A 106 10.06 -6.26 13.71
C ASN A 106 9.97 -5.98 12.21
N ALA A 107 8.84 -6.33 11.58
CA ALA A 107 8.60 -6.06 10.17
C ALA A 107 8.44 -4.56 9.91
N ALA A 108 7.78 -3.84 10.81
CA ALA A 108 7.64 -2.39 10.76
C ALA A 108 9.01 -1.70 10.93
N VAL A 109 9.81 -2.10 11.93
CA VAL A 109 11.16 -1.56 12.15
C VAL A 109 12.06 -1.84 10.95
N ARG A 110 12.06 -3.08 10.43
CA ARG A 110 12.83 -3.42 9.23
C ARG A 110 12.45 -2.54 8.04
N SER A 111 11.15 -2.33 7.83
CA SER A 111 10.66 -1.52 6.71
C SER A 111 11.03 -0.04 6.87
N PHE A 112 10.93 0.48 8.09
CA PHE A 112 11.35 1.83 8.44
C PHE A 112 12.86 2.03 8.22
N VAL A 113 13.69 1.20 8.85
CA VAL A 113 15.16 1.24 8.74
C VAL A 113 15.62 1.21 7.28
N ARG A 114 15.01 0.34 6.45
CA ARG A 114 15.36 0.23 5.03
C ARG A 114 14.98 1.48 4.24
N ASN A 115 13.86 2.11 4.54
CA ASN A 115 13.42 3.35 3.90
C ASN A 115 14.35 4.53 4.29
N VAL A 116 14.69 4.64 5.57
CA VAL A 116 15.65 5.65 6.08
C VAL A 116 17.00 5.52 5.39
N ILE A 117 17.58 4.31 5.37
CA ILE A 117 18.85 4.05 4.68
C ILE A 117 18.76 4.33 3.17
N PHE A 118 17.62 4.00 2.55
CA PHE A 118 17.40 4.24 1.12
C PHE A 118 17.41 5.74 0.78
N ARG A 119 16.92 6.60 1.69
CA ARG A 119 16.95 8.06 1.55
C ARG A 119 18.33 8.67 1.81
N GLY A 120 19.29 7.91 2.35
CA GLY A 120 20.59 8.42 2.79
C GLY A 120 20.60 8.93 4.23
N ASP A 121 19.53 8.68 4.99
CA ASP A 121 19.38 9.06 6.38
C ASP A 121 19.99 7.96 7.30
N THR A 122 20.28 8.31 8.56
CA THR A 122 20.82 7.37 9.57
C THR A 122 19.73 6.99 10.56
N VAL A 123 19.67 5.71 10.94
CA VAL A 123 18.75 5.20 11.97
C VAL A 123 19.50 4.70 13.20
N LEU A 124 18.98 5.04 14.38
CA LEU A 124 19.46 4.57 15.69
C LEU A 124 18.38 3.70 16.34
N GLY A 125 18.76 2.53 16.83
CA GLY A 125 17.86 1.67 17.62
C GLY A 125 17.97 2.00 19.10
N ILE A 126 16.84 2.29 19.75
CA ILE A 126 16.76 2.40 21.21
C ILE A 126 16.27 1.04 21.73
N HIS A 127 17.10 0.40 22.53
CA HIS A 127 16.83 -0.90 23.12
C HIS A 127 16.04 -0.76 24.43
N GLU A 128 15.23 -1.75 24.76
CA GLU A 128 14.43 -1.83 26.00
C GLU A 128 13.53 -0.62 26.33
N GLY A 129 13.17 0.18 25.31
CA GLY A 129 12.20 1.26 25.45
C GLY A 129 12.75 2.49 26.16
N ILE A 130 11.96 3.09 27.06
CA ILE A 130 12.31 4.36 27.73
C ILE A 130 13.24 4.11 28.93
N ASP A 131 13.07 2.98 29.61
CA ASP A 131 13.80 2.67 30.84
C ASP A 131 15.26 2.22 30.57
N GLY A 132 15.52 1.68 29.39
CA GLY A 132 16.86 1.37 28.86
C GLY A 132 17.34 -0.05 29.09
#